data_AF-A0AAW6NJD1-F1
#
_entry.id   AF-A0AAW6NJD1-F1
#
_cell.length_a   1.000
_cell.length_b   1.000
_cell.length_c   1.000
_cell.angle_alpha   90.00
_cell.angle_beta   90.00
_cell.angle_gamma   90.00
#
_symmetry.space_group_name_H-M   'P 1'
#
loop_
_entity.id
_entity.type
_entity.pdbx_description
1 polymer ?
#
loop_
_entity_poly.entity_id
_entity_poly.type
_entity_poly.pdbx_seq_one_letter_code
_entity_poly.pdbx_strand_id
1 'polypeptide(L)'
;APLGGALSTFFMMPLAEFLGGDDKLLGYRWAMAIMATVAVVMFWICFANTRERIKAPATHNNYLAELRDLLRNDQWRIVAVLVLTNIGFGVIRLGAMMYFVTYYLGSASYFMWMLGAHILGKAAGSALAKRLTQNVSKVQMFGYCSVLAGVLSIALFFAPKSVLILVPMTFIVSTLYQATTTLMWVMMADVADYGEWKQGKRMDGVIFSTF
;
A
#
# COMPACT_ATOMS: atom_id res chain seq x y z
N ALA A 1 7.55 1.86 2.48
CA ALA A 1 6.64 2.45 1.49
C ALA A 1 5.57 3.38 2.09
N PRO A 2 4.70 2.96 3.05
CA PRO A 2 3.57 3.80 3.48
C PRO A 2 3.98 5.08 4.22
N LEU A 3 5.08 5.04 4.97
CA LEU A 3 5.65 6.22 5.64
C LEU A 3 6.14 7.27 4.63
N GLY A 4 6.69 6.88 3.47
CA GLY A 4 7.15 7.83 2.46
C GLY A 4 6.02 8.65 1.84
N GLY A 5 4.93 7.99 1.44
CA GLY A 5 3.73 8.67 0.93
C GLY A 5 2.97 9.47 2.00
N ALA A 6 2.98 9.00 3.25
CA ALA A 6 2.48 9.76 4.38
C ALA A 6 3.28 11.06 4.58
N LEU A 7 4.62 10.96 4.63
CA LEU A 7 5.51 12.10 4.80
C LEU A 7 5.35 13.10 3.66
N SER A 8 5.24 12.66 2.40
CA SER A 8 5.02 13.59 1.28
C SER A 8 3.70 14.34 1.41
N THR A 9 2.63 13.69 1.87
CA THR A 9 1.31 14.32 2.03
C THR A 9 1.30 15.28 3.22
N PHE A 10 1.94 14.89 4.33
CA PHE A 10 2.05 15.72 5.54
C PHE A 10 2.97 16.91 5.38
N PHE A 11 4.07 16.79 4.62
CA PHE A 11 4.99 17.91 4.40
C PHE A 11 4.51 18.85 3.29
N MET A 12 3.77 18.37 2.30
CA MET A 12 3.39 19.21 1.15
C MET A 12 2.44 20.35 1.49
N MET A 13 1.43 20.12 2.34
CA MET A 13 0.50 21.18 2.77
C MET A 13 1.16 22.33 3.56
N PRO A 14 1.86 22.08 4.69
CA PRO A 14 2.48 23.15 5.47
C PRO A 14 3.61 23.85 4.72
N LEU A 15 4.35 23.14 3.86
CA LEU A 15 5.40 23.74 3.05
C LEU A 15 4.82 24.65 1.94
N ALA A 16 3.69 24.28 1.35
CA ALA A 16 2.98 25.12 0.38
C ALA A 16 2.35 26.36 1.03
N GLU A 17 1.81 26.25 2.24
CA GLU A 17 1.28 27.40 3.00
C GLU A 17 2.38 28.34 3.48
N PHE A 18 3.53 27.81 3.93
CA PHE A 18 4.68 28.61 4.34
C PHE A 18 5.33 29.37 3.18
N LEU A 19 5.43 28.75 2.00
CA LEU A 19 6.04 29.34 0.80
C LEU A 19 5.06 30.17 -0.04
N GLY A 20 3.75 29.96 0.12
CA GLY A 20 2.72 30.54 -0.72
C GLY A 20 2.22 31.91 -0.28
N GLY A 21 2.23 32.22 1.02
CA GLY A 21 1.61 33.45 1.53
C GLY A 21 0.16 33.59 1.02
N ASP A 22 -0.16 34.73 0.38
CA ASP A 22 -1.49 34.98 -0.22
C ASP A 22 -1.72 34.23 -1.55
N ASP A 23 -0.67 33.73 -2.21
CA ASP A 23 -0.75 33.16 -3.55
C ASP A 23 -0.48 31.65 -3.55
N LYS A 24 -1.56 30.88 -3.37
CA LYS A 24 -1.51 29.41 -3.24
C LYS A 24 -0.82 28.73 -4.43
N LEU A 25 -0.93 29.28 -5.64
CA LEU A 25 -0.34 28.68 -6.84
C LEU A 25 1.20 28.71 -6.79
N LEU A 26 1.78 29.83 -6.35
CA LEU A 26 3.22 29.99 -6.17
C LEU A 26 3.75 29.09 -5.04
N GLY A 27 3.00 28.99 -3.93
CA GLY A 27 3.33 28.11 -2.82
C GLY A 27 3.43 26.64 -3.21
N TYR A 28 2.44 26.13 -3.95
CA TYR A 28 2.48 24.77 -4.48
C TYR A 28 3.63 24.55 -5.47
N ARG A 29 3.93 25.52 -6.33
CA ARG A 29 5.02 25.40 -7.32
C ARG A 29 6.38 25.27 -6.65
N TRP A 30 6.67 26.10 -5.65
CA TRP A 30 7.92 26.04 -4.89
C TRP A 30 8.01 24.79 -4.01
N ALA A 31 6.89 24.39 -3.38
CA ALA A 31 6.86 23.17 -2.60
C ALA A 31 7.16 21.92 -3.43
N MET A 32 6.58 21.82 -4.63
CA MET A 32 6.88 20.74 -5.58
C MET A 32 8.34 20.75 -6.03
N ALA A 33 8.92 21.94 -6.30
CA ALA A 33 10.32 22.05 -6.71
C ALA A 33 11.29 21.53 -5.62
N ILE A 34 11.03 21.84 -4.35
CA ILE A 34 11.84 21.35 -3.23
C ILE A 34 11.74 19.83 -3.11
N MET A 35 10.53 19.28 -3.12
CA MET A 35 10.30 17.83 -3.03
C MET A 35 10.94 17.08 -4.20
N ALA A 36 10.85 17.62 -5.42
CA ALA A 36 11.49 17.04 -6.60
C ALA A 36 13.02 17.03 -6.47
N THR A 37 13.61 18.11 -5.96
CA THR A 37 15.06 18.20 -5.74
C THR A 37 15.53 17.13 -4.74
N VAL A 38 14.82 16.96 -3.61
CA VAL A 38 15.12 15.91 -2.63
C VAL A 38 15.02 14.51 -3.26
N ALA A 39 14.00 14.26 -4.09
CA ALA A 39 13.84 12.99 -4.79
C ALA A 39 15.00 12.71 -5.76
N VAL A 40 15.46 13.72 -6.52
CA VAL A 40 16.62 13.59 -7.42
C VAL A 40 17.88 13.23 -6.65
N VAL A 41 18.14 13.87 -5.52
CA VAL A 41 19.31 13.54 -4.68
C VAL A 41 19.22 12.11 -4.16
N MET A 42 18.04 11.67 -3.69
CA MET A 42 17.84 10.29 -3.26
C MET A 42 18.05 9.28 -4.39
N PHE A 43 17.58 9.58 -5.61
CA PHE A 43 17.82 8.73 -6.77
C PHE A 43 19.29 8.66 -7.16
N TRP A 44 20.02 9.78 -7.08
CA TRP A 44 21.46 9.81 -7.31
C TRP A 44 22.23 8.96 -6.30
N ILE A 45 21.88 9.06 -5.01
CA ILE A 45 22.46 8.22 -3.96
C ILE A 45 22.15 6.74 -4.23
N CYS A 46 20.91 6.42 -4.60
CA CYS A 46 20.51 5.06 -4.96
C CYS A 46 21.33 4.53 -6.13
N PHE A 47 21.45 5.30 -7.22
CA PHE A 47 22.20 4.93 -8.41
C PHE A 47 23.69 4.70 -8.10
N ALA A 48 24.32 5.61 -7.35
CA ALA A 48 25.73 5.48 -6.98
C ALA A 48 26.00 4.26 -6.08
N ASN A 49 25.02 3.86 -5.26
CA ASN A 49 25.17 2.78 -4.29
C ASN A 49 24.66 1.42 -4.79
N THR A 50 23.94 1.37 -5.91
CA THR A 50 23.41 0.12 -6.46
C THR A 50 24.43 -0.51 -7.40
N ARG A 51 25.01 -1.64 -6.99
CA ARG A 51 25.81 -2.50 -7.88
C ARG A 51 25.10 -3.82 -8.08
N GLU A 52 24.74 -4.11 -9.32
CA GLU A 52 24.15 -5.39 -9.69
C GLU A 52 25.21 -6.50 -9.63
N ARG A 53 25.01 -7.47 -8.73
CA ARG A 53 26.00 -8.53 -8.42
C ARG A 53 25.78 -9.81 -9.24
N ILE A 54 24.63 -9.95 -9.91
CA ILE A 54 24.23 -11.16 -10.62
C ILE A 54 23.79 -10.77 -12.03
N LYS A 55 24.49 -11.27 -13.06
CA LYS A 55 24.05 -11.13 -14.45
C LYS A 55 22.94 -12.15 -14.70
N ALA A 56 21.72 -11.69 -14.99
CA ALA A 56 20.68 -12.59 -15.49
C ALA A 56 21.12 -13.19 -16.84
N PRO A 57 20.94 -14.51 -17.07
CA PRO A 57 21.14 -15.07 -18.40
C PRO A 57 20.16 -14.39 -19.37
N ALA A 58 20.64 -14.01 -20.55
CA ALA A 58 19.81 -13.43 -21.60
C ALA A 58 18.90 -14.51 -22.22
N THR A 59 17.86 -14.94 -21.51
CA THR A 59 16.78 -15.73 -22.12
C THR A 59 15.79 -14.78 -22.76
N HIS A 60 16.01 -14.44 -24.03
CA HIS A 60 14.98 -13.91 -24.90
C HIS A 60 13.91 -14.99 -25.14
N ASN A 61 12.95 -15.11 -24.23
CA ASN A 61 11.73 -15.82 -24.54
C ASN A 61 10.69 -14.82 -25.06
N ASN A 62 9.82 -15.29 -25.95
CA ASN A 62 8.67 -14.53 -26.42
C ASN A 62 7.85 -14.05 -25.21
N TYR A 63 7.58 -12.75 -25.09
CA TYR A 63 6.77 -12.16 -24.02
C TYR A 63 5.41 -12.85 -23.84
N LEU A 64 4.78 -13.28 -24.95
CA LEU A 64 3.52 -14.02 -24.94
C LEU A 64 3.66 -15.42 -24.33
N ALA A 65 4.81 -16.08 -24.51
CA ALA A 65 5.08 -17.38 -23.91
C ALA A 65 5.32 -17.24 -22.40
N GLU A 66 6.03 -16.19 -21.97
CA GLU A 66 6.21 -15.88 -20.56
C GLU A 66 4.89 -15.57 -19.87
N LEU A 67 4.01 -14.79 -20.51
CA LEU A 67 2.68 -14.49 -19.97
C LEU A 67 1.81 -15.74 -19.86
N ARG A 68 1.91 -16.67 -20.83
CA ARG A 68 1.20 -17.96 -20.80
C ARG A 68 1.74 -18.88 -19.70
N ASP A 69 3.06 -18.90 -19.51
CA ASP A 69 3.72 -19.68 -18.47
C ASP A 69 3.39 -19.14 -17.07
N LEU A 70 3.32 -17.80 -16.93
CA LEU A 70 2.85 -17.10 -15.73
C LEU A 70 1.41 -17.48 -15.41
N LEU A 71 0.53 -17.42 -16.42
CA LEU A 71 -0.86 -17.82 -16.30
C LEU A 71 -0.99 -19.31 -16.00
N ARG A 72 -0.03 -20.19 -16.30
CA ARG A 72 -0.09 -21.61 -15.90
C ARG A 72 0.26 -21.83 -14.43
N ASN A 73 0.81 -20.85 -13.73
CA ASN A 73 1.12 -20.96 -12.31
C ASN A 73 -0.15 -20.78 -11.47
N ASP A 74 -0.62 -21.86 -10.87
CA ASP A 74 -1.84 -21.90 -10.04
C ASP A 74 -1.75 -20.91 -8.87
N GLN A 75 -0.58 -20.82 -8.22
CA GLN A 75 -0.37 -19.94 -7.06
C GLN A 75 -0.35 -18.47 -7.48
N TRP A 76 0.19 -18.16 -8.67
CA TRP A 76 0.17 -16.81 -9.22
C TRP A 76 -1.25 -16.32 -9.47
N ARG A 77 -2.13 -17.16 -10.03
CA ARG A 77 -3.54 -16.81 -10.25
C ARG A 77 -4.25 -16.46 -8.94
N ILE A 78 -4.02 -17.25 -7.89
CA ILE A 78 -4.63 -17.02 -6.57
C ILE A 78 -4.16 -15.68 -6.01
N VAL A 79 -2.85 -15.42 -6.02
CA VAL A 79 -2.30 -14.16 -5.52
C VAL A 79 -2.77 -12.97 -6.37
N ALA A 80 -2.91 -13.12 -7.69
CA ALA A 80 -3.45 -12.06 -8.54
C ALA A 80 -4.89 -11.65 -8.19
N VAL A 81 -5.77 -12.63 -7.94
CA VAL A 81 -7.13 -12.33 -7.48
C VAL A 81 -7.11 -11.67 -6.10
N LEU A 82 -6.24 -12.12 -5.20
CA LEU A 82 -6.08 -11.52 -3.87
C LEU A 82 -5.57 -10.07 -3.94
N VAL A 83 -4.61 -9.79 -4.81
CA VAL A 83 -4.06 -8.45 -5.05
C VAL A 83 -5.15 -7.53 -5.60
N LEU A 84 -5.87 -7.95 -6.64
CA LEU A 84 -6.94 -7.18 -7.23
C LEU A 84 -8.04 -6.86 -6.21
N THR A 85 -8.44 -7.84 -5.41
CA THR A 85 -9.46 -7.67 -4.37
C THR A 85 -8.97 -6.75 -3.24
N ASN A 86 -7.72 -6.90 -2.79
CA ASN A 86 -7.16 -6.11 -1.71
C ASN A 86 -6.95 -4.63 -2.11
N ILE A 87 -6.47 -4.38 -3.33
CA ILE A 87 -6.31 -3.03 -3.87
C ILE A 87 -7.68 -2.40 -4.09
N GLY A 88 -8.64 -3.13 -4.68
CA GLY A 88 -10.00 -2.67 -4.88
C GLY A 88 -10.66 -2.22 -3.57
N PHE A 89 -10.54 -3.03 -2.51
CA PHE A 89 -11.02 -2.67 -1.18
C PHE A 89 -10.36 -1.37 -0.65
N GLY A 90 -9.04 -1.22 -0.84
CA GLY A 90 -8.30 -0.02 -0.42
C GLY A 90 -8.75 1.25 -1.13
N VAL A 91 -8.92 1.19 -2.45
CA VAL A 91 -9.32 2.34 -3.28
C VAL A 91 -10.75 2.76 -2.96
N ILE A 92 -11.68 1.79 -2.89
CA ILE A 92 -13.09 2.06 -2.54
C ILE A 92 -13.16 2.70 -1.16
N ARG A 93 -12.40 2.19 -0.18
CA ARG A 93 -12.41 2.72 1.18
C ARG A 93 -11.89 4.15 1.24
N LEU A 94 -10.74 4.43 0.63
CA LEU A 94 -10.15 5.78 0.66
C LEU A 94 -11.04 6.79 -0.08
N GLY A 95 -11.62 6.39 -1.22
CA GLY A 95 -12.57 7.21 -1.97
C GLY A 95 -13.85 7.48 -1.19
N ALA A 96 -14.49 6.44 -0.67
CA ALA A 96 -15.72 6.55 0.11
C ALA A 96 -15.54 7.30 1.43
N MET A 97 -14.36 7.23 2.04
CA MET A 97 -14.04 7.89 3.31
C MET A 97 -14.22 9.41 3.26
N MET A 98 -13.85 10.05 2.14
CA MET A 98 -14.06 11.49 1.95
C MET A 98 -15.56 11.82 1.94
N TYR A 99 -16.33 11.09 1.13
CA TYR A 99 -17.79 11.26 1.04
C TYR A 99 -18.50 10.95 2.36
N PHE A 100 -18.06 9.93 3.09
CA PHE A 100 -18.62 9.60 4.39
C PHE A 100 -18.47 10.77 5.37
N VAL A 101 -17.29 11.39 5.45
CA VAL A 101 -17.10 12.51 6.38
C VAL A 101 -17.86 13.76 5.95
N THR A 102 -17.87 14.09 4.66
CA THR A 102 -18.55 15.31 4.19
C THR A 102 -20.07 15.20 4.26
N TYR A 103 -20.66 14.06 3.87
CA TYR A 103 -22.12 13.90 3.80
C TYR A 103 -22.75 13.34 5.08
N TYR A 104 -22.07 12.45 5.81
CA TYR A 104 -22.63 11.81 7.00
C TYR A 104 -22.29 12.55 8.30
N LEU A 105 -21.06 13.06 8.43
CA LEU A 105 -20.60 13.83 9.59
C LEU A 105 -20.76 15.35 9.43
N GLY A 106 -21.00 15.84 8.21
CA GLY A 106 -21.36 17.24 7.92
C GLY A 106 -20.27 18.27 8.17
N SER A 107 -19.06 17.87 8.55
CA SER A 107 -17.94 18.79 8.74
C SER A 107 -16.62 18.22 8.22
N ALA A 108 -15.96 19.00 7.37
CA ALA A 108 -14.68 18.63 6.76
C ALA A 108 -13.54 18.54 7.80
N SER A 109 -13.67 19.18 8.96
CA SER A 109 -12.65 19.14 10.02
C SER A 109 -12.40 17.73 10.57
N TYR A 110 -13.42 16.86 10.60
CA TYR A 110 -13.24 15.48 11.04
C TYR A 110 -12.51 14.59 10.02
N PHE A 111 -12.39 15.04 8.76
CA PHE A 111 -11.72 14.28 7.72
C PHE A 111 -10.24 14.16 8.02
N MET A 112 -9.60 15.26 8.47
CA MET A 112 -8.21 15.26 8.88
C MET A 112 -7.93 14.28 10.03
N TRP A 113 -8.80 14.23 11.04
CA TRP A 113 -8.67 13.30 12.16
C TRP A 113 -8.79 11.84 11.72
N MET A 114 -9.76 11.55 10.87
CA MET A 114 -9.99 10.19 10.39
C MET A 114 -8.87 9.75 9.43
N LEU A 115 -8.41 10.64 8.54
CA LEU A 115 -7.28 10.40 7.64
C LEU A 115 -5.98 10.23 8.41
N GLY A 116 -5.75 11.04 9.44
CA GLY A 116 -4.60 10.89 10.35
C GLY A 116 -4.61 9.50 11.02
N ALA A 117 -5.74 9.09 11.57
CA ALA A 117 -5.90 7.74 12.13
C ALA A 117 -5.72 6.63 11.10
N HIS A 118 -6.18 6.83 9.86
CA HIS A 118 -5.95 5.88 8.77
C HIS A 118 -4.45 5.71 8.47
N ILE A 119 -3.73 6.81 8.31
CA ILE A 119 -2.29 6.80 8.01
C ILE A 119 -1.48 6.20 9.17
N LEU A 120 -1.77 6.61 10.40
CA LEU A 120 -1.12 6.06 11.60
C LEU A 120 -1.41 4.57 11.76
N GLY A 121 -2.65 4.16 11.49
CA GLY A 121 -3.04 2.74 11.49
C GLY A 121 -2.24 1.96 10.47
N LYS A 122 -2.08 2.46 9.24
CA LYS A 122 -1.21 1.81 8.24
C LYS A 122 0.24 1.72 8.72
N ALA A 123 0.81 2.78 9.28
CA ALA A 123 2.16 2.73 9.83
C ALA A 123 2.30 1.62 10.89
N ALA A 124 1.37 1.56 11.85
CA ALA A 124 1.32 0.52 12.88
C ALA A 124 1.18 -0.89 12.27
N GLY A 125 0.29 -1.06 11.28
CA GLY A 125 0.04 -2.33 10.61
C GLY A 125 1.27 -2.88 9.90
N SER A 126 2.05 -2.01 9.25
CA SER A 126 3.30 -2.40 8.60
C SER A 126 4.37 -2.87 9.60
N ALA A 127 4.46 -2.24 10.78
CA ALA A 127 5.38 -2.66 11.83
C ALA A 127 4.93 -3.98 12.48
N LEU A 128 3.62 -4.15 12.68
CA LEU A 128 3.05 -5.33 13.31
C LEU A 128 3.07 -6.56 12.40
N ALA A 129 3.05 -6.38 11.07
CA ALA A 129 3.01 -7.47 10.08
C ALA A 129 4.11 -8.51 10.29
N LYS A 130 5.34 -8.06 10.62
CA LYS A 130 6.47 -8.96 10.89
C LYS A 130 6.28 -9.77 12.17
N ARG A 131 5.70 -9.21 13.23
CA ARG A 131 5.43 -9.94 14.49
C ARG A 131 4.28 -10.93 14.33
N LEU A 132 3.24 -10.56 13.60
CA LEU A 132 2.07 -11.40 13.35
C LEU A 132 2.40 -12.69 12.59
N THR A 133 3.47 -12.69 11.79
CA THR A 133 3.90 -13.85 10.99
C THR A 133 4.96 -14.72 11.62
N GLN A 134 5.42 -14.43 12.85
CA GLN A 134 6.45 -15.24 13.51
C GLN A 134 5.92 -16.63 13.91
N ASN A 135 4.65 -16.71 14.32
CA ASN A 135 4.10 -17.92 14.94
C ASN A 135 2.96 -18.54 14.14
N VAL A 136 2.52 -17.91 13.05
CA VAL A 136 1.37 -18.32 12.23
C VAL A 136 1.75 -18.24 10.75
N SER A 137 1.25 -19.17 9.95
CA SER A 137 1.51 -19.16 8.50
C SER A 137 0.99 -17.87 7.85
N LYS A 138 1.74 -17.36 6.86
CA LYS A 138 1.43 -16.10 6.17
C LYS A 138 0.01 -16.09 5.58
N VAL A 139 -0.42 -17.22 5.00
CA VAL A 139 -1.74 -17.39 4.38
C VAL A 139 -2.88 -17.39 5.41
N GLN A 140 -2.72 -18.10 6.53
CA GLN A 140 -3.73 -18.10 7.60
C GLN A 140 -3.84 -16.72 8.25
N MET A 141 -2.69 -16.07 8.51
CA MET A 141 -2.65 -14.74 9.09
C MET A 141 -3.30 -13.69 8.16
N PHE A 142 -3.04 -13.79 6.86
CA PHE A 142 -3.73 -12.99 5.84
C PHE A 142 -5.24 -13.19 5.90
N GLY A 143 -5.72 -14.44 6.00
CA GLY A 143 -7.14 -14.77 6.13
C GLY A 143 -7.77 -14.16 7.39
N TYR A 144 -7.17 -14.38 8.56
CA TYR A 144 -7.67 -13.83 9.82
C TYR A 144 -7.72 -12.31 9.83
N CYS A 145 -6.66 -11.63 9.40
CA CYS A 145 -6.65 -10.16 9.31
C CYS A 145 -7.69 -9.64 8.33
N SER A 146 -7.87 -10.30 7.18
CA SER A 146 -8.84 -9.87 6.16
C SER A 146 -10.28 -10.05 6.62
N VAL A 147 -10.61 -11.19 7.23
CA VAL A 147 -11.95 -11.45 7.80
C VAL A 147 -12.23 -10.47 8.93
N LEU A 148 -11.28 -10.28 9.85
CA LEU A 148 -11.45 -9.36 10.96
C LEU A 148 -11.63 -7.90 10.49
N ALA A 149 -10.85 -7.47 9.49
CA ALA A 149 -11.00 -6.15 8.87
C ALA A 149 -12.37 -5.99 8.17
N GLY A 150 -12.87 -7.06 7.53
CA GLY A 150 -14.19 -7.09 6.92
C GLY A 150 -15.32 -6.96 7.95
N VAL A 151 -15.28 -7.77 9.01
CA VAL A 151 -16.27 -7.74 10.11
C VAL A 151 -16.27 -6.36 10.79
N LEU A 152 -15.10 -5.81 11.10
CA LEU A 152 -15.00 -4.47 11.69
C LEU A 152 -15.47 -3.37 10.73
N SER A 153 -15.32 -3.55 9.42
CA SER A 153 -15.84 -2.61 8.43
C SER A 153 -17.37 -2.65 8.34
N ILE A 154 -17.98 -3.82 8.51
CA ILE A 154 -19.44 -3.96 8.62
C ILE A 154 -19.92 -3.36 9.95
N ALA A 155 -19.19 -3.58 11.04
CA ALA A 155 -19.53 -3.01 12.35
C ALA A 155 -19.56 -1.47 12.34
N LEU A 156 -18.72 -0.83 11.51
CA LEU A 156 -18.73 0.63 11.33
C LEU A 156 -20.07 1.16 10.79
N PHE A 157 -20.84 0.35 10.06
CA PHE A 157 -22.18 0.74 9.58
C PHE A 157 -23.18 0.95 10.73
N PHE A 158 -23.03 0.18 11.82
CA PHE A 158 -23.90 0.26 13.00
C PHE A 158 -23.37 1.22 14.07
N ALA A 159 -22.18 1.81 13.86
CA ALA A 159 -21.58 2.69 14.85
C ALA A 159 -22.33 4.03 14.92
N PRO A 160 -22.51 4.60 16.13
CA PRO A 160 -23.12 5.91 16.29
C PRO A 160 -22.26 7.01 15.64
N LYS A 161 -22.87 8.17 15.35
CA LYS A 161 -22.23 9.37 14.77
C LYS A 161 -21.25 10.07 15.73
N SER A 162 -20.42 9.32 16.44
CA SER A 162 -19.42 9.84 17.37
C SER A 162 -18.02 9.68 16.77
N VAL A 163 -17.36 10.82 16.56
CA VAL A 163 -15.97 10.88 16.07
C VAL A 163 -15.03 10.12 17.01
N LEU A 164 -15.32 10.15 18.32
CA LEU A 164 -14.53 9.47 19.35
C LEU A 164 -14.52 7.95 19.18
N ILE A 165 -15.53 7.37 18.52
CA ILE A 165 -15.64 5.94 18.24
C ILE A 165 -15.14 5.63 16.82
N LEU A 166 -15.50 6.46 15.85
CA LEU A 166 -15.16 6.25 14.44
C LEU A 166 -13.65 6.36 14.16
N VAL A 167 -12.95 7.26 14.86
CA VAL A 167 -11.50 7.47 14.67
C VAL A 167 -10.68 6.25 15.15
N PRO A 168 -10.85 5.74 16.40
CA PRO A 168 -10.17 4.52 16.84
C PRO A 168 -10.53 3.28 16.01
N MET A 169 -11.79 3.11 15.62
CA MET A 169 -12.17 1.99 14.75
C MET A 169 -11.52 2.08 13.38
N THR A 170 -11.44 3.28 12.79
CA THR A 170 -10.73 3.50 11.53
C THR A 170 -9.24 3.15 11.67
N PHE A 171 -8.61 3.52 12.78
CA PHE A 171 -7.23 3.14 13.07
C PHE A 171 -7.03 1.62 13.09
N ILE A 172 -7.88 0.89 13.83
CA ILE A 172 -7.79 -0.57 13.95
C ILE A 172 -7.97 -1.25 12.60
N VAL A 173 -9.01 -0.88 11.84
CA VAL A 173 -9.27 -1.46 10.52
C VAL A 173 -8.12 -1.17 9.56
N SER A 174 -7.57 0.04 9.59
CA SER A 174 -6.45 0.44 8.71
C SER A 174 -5.16 -0.29 9.08
N THR A 175 -4.97 -0.60 10.36
CA THR A 175 -3.86 -1.43 10.86
C THR A 175 -3.94 -2.85 10.31
N LEU A 176 -5.11 -3.49 10.44
CA LEU A 176 -5.33 -4.84 9.92
C LEU A 176 -5.20 -4.89 8.40
N TYR A 177 -5.77 -3.90 7.71
CA TYR A 177 -5.67 -3.79 6.25
C TYR A 177 -4.21 -3.69 5.79
N GLN A 178 -3.41 -2.82 6.40
CA GLN A 178 -2.00 -2.69 6.00
C GLN A 178 -1.17 -3.92 6.38
N ALA A 179 -1.50 -4.62 7.47
CA ALA A 179 -0.87 -5.90 7.77
C ALA A 179 -1.12 -6.89 6.62
N THR A 180 -2.38 -7.03 6.17
CA THR A 180 -2.76 -7.87 5.02
C THR A 180 -2.01 -7.48 3.75
N THR A 181 -1.95 -6.19 3.39
CA THR A 181 -1.21 -5.73 2.20
C THR A 181 0.28 -6.01 2.30
N THR A 182 0.88 -5.92 3.49
CA THR A 182 2.31 -6.22 3.69
C THR A 182 2.58 -7.70 3.47
N LEU A 183 1.71 -8.57 4.00
CA LEU A 183 1.80 -10.02 3.82
C LEU A 183 1.62 -10.42 2.36
N MET A 184 0.75 -9.73 1.63
CA MET A 184 0.52 -9.95 0.21
C MET A 184 1.81 -9.81 -0.63
N TRP A 185 2.60 -8.76 -0.39
CA TRP A 185 3.88 -8.56 -1.09
C TRP A 185 4.91 -9.63 -0.72
N VAL A 186 4.87 -10.15 0.51
CA VAL A 186 5.74 -11.26 0.92
C VAL A 186 5.33 -12.56 0.23
N MET A 187 4.03 -12.85 0.14
CA MET A 187 3.53 -14.03 -0.58
C MET A 187 3.82 -13.97 -2.08
N MET A 188 3.90 -12.77 -2.65
CA MET A 188 4.28 -12.59 -4.05
C MET A 188 5.71 -13.08 -4.34
N ALA A 189 6.66 -12.81 -3.43
CA ALA A 189 8.01 -13.35 -3.53
C ALA A 189 7.99 -14.89 -3.46
N ASP A 190 7.22 -15.46 -2.53
CA ASP A 190 7.07 -16.92 -2.41
C ASP A 190 6.47 -17.55 -3.69
N VAL A 191 5.58 -16.84 -4.40
CA VAL A 191 5.03 -17.28 -5.70
C VAL A 191 6.07 -17.22 -6.81
N ALA A 192 6.94 -16.22 -6.80
CA ALA A 192 8.05 -16.13 -7.75
C ALA A 192 9.02 -17.30 -7.59
N ASP A 193 9.42 -17.59 -6.36
CA ASP A 193 10.26 -18.74 -6.02
C ASP A 193 9.59 -20.07 -6.42
N TYR A 194 8.28 -20.21 -6.16
CA TYR A 194 7.51 -21.39 -6.58
C TYR A 194 7.45 -21.54 -8.11
N GLY A 195 7.32 -20.43 -8.84
CA GLY A 195 7.36 -20.40 -10.30
C GLY A 195 8.70 -20.87 -10.84
N GLU A 196 9.80 -20.39 -10.26
CA GLU A 196 11.16 -20.82 -10.60
C GLU A 196 11.36 -22.31 -10.31
N TRP A 197 10.89 -22.81 -9.16
CA TRP A 197 11.01 -24.22 -8.81
C TRP A 197 10.24 -25.15 -9.77
N LYS A 198 9.02 -24.78 -10.18
CA LYS A 198 8.17 -25.63 -11.02
C LYS A 198 8.52 -25.55 -12.52
N GLN A 199 8.97 -24.39 -12.98
CA GLN A 199 9.20 -24.13 -14.42
C GLN A 199 10.68 -24.06 -14.79
N GLY A 200 11.60 -23.98 -13.81
CA GLY A 200 13.03 -23.83 -14.04
C GLY A 200 13.43 -22.51 -14.69
N LYS A 201 12.50 -21.54 -14.79
CA LYS A 201 12.70 -20.23 -15.39
C LYS A 201 12.54 -19.17 -14.31
N ARG A 202 13.50 -18.25 -14.25
CA ARG A 202 13.45 -17.12 -13.32
C ARG A 202 12.61 -16.00 -13.93
N MET A 203 11.43 -15.76 -13.37
CA MET A 203 10.43 -14.81 -13.88
C MET A 203 10.15 -13.64 -12.94
N ASP A 204 11.04 -13.38 -11.98
CA ASP A 204 10.89 -12.36 -10.93
C ASP A 204 10.41 -11.02 -11.52
N GLY A 205 11.09 -10.53 -12.57
CA GLY A 205 10.74 -9.27 -13.23
C GLY A 205 9.34 -9.25 -13.83
N VAL A 206 8.93 -10.32 -14.51
CA VAL A 206 7.60 -10.43 -15.13
C VAL A 206 6.52 -10.49 -14.07
N ILE A 207 6.73 -11.28 -13.01
CA ILE A 207 5.79 -11.43 -11.90
C ILE A 207 5.58 -10.08 -11.21
N PHE A 208 6.65 -9.39 -10.82
CA PHE A 208 6.54 -8.08 -10.17
C PHE A 208 5.98 -6.98 -11.10
N SER A 209 6.20 -7.06 -12.42
CA SER A 209 5.68 -6.08 -13.37
C SER A 209 4.19 -6.26 -13.73
N THR A 210 3.63 -7.45 -13.50
CA THR A 210 2.22 -7.74 -13.84
C THR A 210 1.24 -7.28 -12.74
N PHE A 211 1.73 -6.91 -11.57
CA PHE A 211 0.94 -6.43 -10.42
C PHE A 211 1.00 -4.91 -10.28
#